data_AF-A0A6L5K3C8-F1
#
_entry.id   AF-A0A6L5K3C8-F1
#
_cell.length_a   1.000
_cell.length_b   1.000
_cell.length_c   1.000
_cell.angle_alpha   90.00
_cell.angle_beta   90.00
_cell.angle_gamma   90.00
#
_symmetry.space_group_name_H-M   'P 1'
#
loop_
_entity.id
_entity.type
_entity.pdbx_description
1 polymer ?
#
loop_
_entity_poly.entity_id
_entity_poly.type
_entity_poly.pdbx_seq_one_letter_code
_entity_poly.pdbx_strand_id
1 'polypeptide(L)'
;MDQGVHDIRLLVVVGNTDSIRLLLPALAEWLNAPPVAYAHLPSGSVAKEGVEILSVEPENIRLIACKQSWDGKALIIRLQESSGMATQAVLEIKDVKTEIKLSLKPLEIKTLRVERSGKWKETKMIEEK
;
A
#
# COMPACT_ATOMS: atom_id res chain seq x y z
N MET A 1 6.92 -13.60 34.95
CA MET A 1 7.38 -14.94 34.56
C MET A 1 6.57 -15.33 33.35
N ASP A 2 7.22 -15.69 32.25
CA ASP A 2 6.57 -16.04 30.99
C ASP A 2 6.06 -17.48 31.07
N GLN A 3 4.95 -17.68 31.78
CA GLN A 3 4.32 -19.00 31.94
C GLN A 3 2.94 -19.00 31.28
N GLY A 4 2.64 -20.06 30.55
CA GLY A 4 1.37 -20.23 29.84
C GLY A 4 1.57 -20.81 28.45
N VAL A 5 0.52 -20.71 27.62
CA VAL A 5 0.57 -21.09 26.20
C VAL A 5 0.96 -19.87 25.38
N HIS A 6 1.93 -20.05 24.49
CA HIS A 6 2.42 -19.02 23.60
C HIS A 6 2.35 -19.50 22.16
N ASP A 7 1.71 -18.72 21.29
CA ASP A 7 1.69 -18.95 19.86
C ASP A 7 2.68 -18.02 19.16
N ILE A 8 3.66 -18.62 18.50
CA ILE A 8 4.71 -17.90 17.77
C ILE A 8 4.60 -18.27 16.29
N ARG A 9 4.51 -17.26 15.43
CA ARG A 9 4.47 -17.43 13.98
C ARG A 9 5.75 -16.86 13.37
N LEU A 10 6.45 -17.70 12.61
CA LEU A 10 7.70 -17.35 11.92
C LEU A 10 7.56 -17.69 10.45
N LEU A 11 8.15 -16.86 9.59
CA LEU A 11 8.26 -17.11 8.15
C LEU A 11 9.74 -17.12 7.77
N VAL A 12 10.19 -18.22 7.17
CA VAL A 12 11.56 -18.38 6.65
C VAL A 12 11.46 -18.54 5.14
N VAL A 13 12.17 -17.68 4.41
CA VAL A 13 12.19 -17.69 2.93
C VAL A 13 13.63 -17.89 2.46
N VAL A 14 13.81 -18.74 1.46
CA VAL A 14 15.11 -19.10 0.87
C VAL A 14 15.08 -18.82 -0.62
N GLY A 15 16.16 -18.25 -1.16
CA GLY A 15 16.23 -17.82 -2.56
C GLY A 15 17.31 -16.79 -2.79
N ASN A 16 17.24 -16.09 -3.92
CA ASN A 16 18.18 -15.03 -4.27
C ASN A 16 18.06 -13.85 -3.28
N THR A 17 19.20 -13.40 -2.75
CA THR A 17 19.28 -12.34 -1.73
C THR A 17 18.61 -11.05 -2.17
N ASP A 18 18.87 -10.60 -3.41
CA ASP A 18 18.36 -9.31 -3.90
C ASP A 18 16.84 -9.37 -4.07
N SER A 19 16.34 -10.44 -4.68
CA SER A 19 14.89 -10.64 -4.83
C SER A 19 14.18 -10.74 -3.48
N ILE A 20 14.72 -11.50 -2.53
CA ILE A 20 14.13 -11.64 -1.20
C ILE A 20 14.14 -10.32 -0.44
N ARG A 21 15.21 -9.53 -0.57
CA ARG A 21 15.33 -8.23 0.11
C ARG A 21 14.24 -7.25 -0.31
N LEU A 22 13.80 -7.28 -1.56
CA LEU A 22 12.69 -6.45 -2.06
C LEU A 22 11.33 -6.90 -1.47
N LEU A 23 11.16 -8.21 -1.32
CA LEU A 23 9.90 -8.82 -0.86
C LEU A 23 9.76 -8.89 0.66
N LEU A 24 10.86 -8.85 1.41
CA LEU A 24 10.87 -9.11 2.86
C LEU A 24 9.87 -8.23 3.64
N PRO A 25 9.77 -6.90 3.38
CA PRO A 25 8.78 -6.07 4.06
C PRO A 25 7.35 -6.49 3.75
N ALA A 26 7.05 -6.84 2.49
CA ALA A 26 5.74 -7.31 2.06
C ALA A 26 5.32 -8.61 2.75
N LEU A 27 6.26 -9.55 2.87
CA LEU A 27 6.05 -10.83 3.53
C LEU A 27 5.84 -10.66 5.04
N ALA A 28 6.58 -9.76 5.68
CA ALA A 28 6.39 -9.41 7.07
C ALA A 28 5.01 -8.77 7.32
N GLU A 29 4.57 -7.88 6.43
CA GLU A 29 3.21 -7.32 6.49
C GLU A 29 2.14 -8.40 6.35
N TRP A 30 2.28 -9.31 5.38
CA TRP A 30 1.33 -10.41 5.17
C TRP A 30 1.25 -11.35 6.39
N LEU A 31 2.37 -11.63 7.05
CA LEU A 31 2.41 -12.46 8.26
C LEU A 31 1.69 -11.79 9.44
N ASN A 32 1.85 -10.47 9.58
CA ASN A 32 1.27 -9.68 10.67
C ASN A 32 -0.21 -9.33 10.42
N ALA A 33 -0.58 -9.10 9.16
CA ALA A 33 -1.91 -8.69 8.73
C ALA A 33 -2.33 -9.48 7.48
N PRO A 34 -2.70 -10.76 7.63
CA PRO A 34 -3.12 -11.58 6.51
C PRO A 34 -4.40 -11.01 5.86
N PRO A 35 -4.61 -11.24 4.56
CA PRO A 35 -5.83 -10.86 3.88
C PRO A 35 -7.08 -11.40 4.59
N VAL A 36 -8.08 -10.53 4.70
CA VAL A 36 -9.34 -10.83 5.38
C VAL A 36 -10.38 -11.26 4.36
N ALA A 37 -11.08 -12.35 4.66
CA ALA A 37 -12.24 -12.81 3.90
C ALA A 37 -13.51 -12.44 4.68
N TYR A 38 -14.40 -11.66 4.05
CA TYR A 38 -15.67 -11.27 4.64
C TYR A 38 -16.82 -11.97 3.92
N ALA A 39 -17.69 -12.62 4.69
CA ALA A 39 -18.98 -13.06 4.17
C ALA A 39 -19.86 -11.84 3.90
N HIS A 40 -20.43 -11.75 2.70
CA HIS A 40 -21.37 -10.70 2.35
C HIS A 40 -22.51 -11.26 1.50
N LEU A 41 -23.70 -10.66 1.66
CA LEU A 41 -24.85 -10.89 0.78
C LEU A 41 -24.95 -9.67 -0.13
N PRO A 42 -24.46 -9.75 -1.39
CA PRO A 42 -24.43 -8.58 -2.26
C PRO A 42 -25.87 -8.13 -2.56
N SER A 43 -26.18 -6.89 -2.18
CA SER A 43 -27.43 -6.21 -2.54
C SER A 43 -27.09 -4.94 -3.31
N GLY A 44 -27.56 -4.80 -4.55
CA GLY A 44 -27.28 -3.65 -5.41
C GLY A 44 -26.84 -4.04 -6.82
N SER A 45 -26.61 -3.05 -7.68
CA SER A 45 -26.29 -3.21 -9.10
C SER A 45 -24.80 -3.06 -9.46
N VAL A 46 -23.90 -3.09 -8.46
CA VAL A 46 -22.43 -2.95 -8.61
C VAL A 46 -21.77 -3.93 -7.62
N ALA A 47 -20.76 -4.76 -7.92
CA ALA A 47 -19.70 -4.71 -8.93
C ALA A 47 -19.39 -6.09 -9.54
N LYS A 48 -18.70 -6.10 -10.69
CA LYS A 48 -18.04 -7.28 -11.27
C LYS A 48 -17.10 -7.93 -10.25
N GLU A 49 -16.96 -9.25 -10.29
CA GLU A 49 -15.91 -9.95 -9.53
C GLU A 49 -14.53 -9.40 -9.89
N GLY A 50 -13.64 -9.26 -8.88
CA GLY A 50 -12.23 -8.95 -9.11
C GLY A 50 -11.88 -7.49 -9.47
N VAL A 51 -12.60 -6.49 -8.95
CA VAL A 51 -12.22 -5.08 -9.17
C VAL A 51 -10.95 -4.75 -8.40
N GLU A 52 -9.84 -4.62 -9.12
CA GLU A 52 -8.63 -3.96 -8.64
C GLU A 52 -8.90 -2.46 -8.48
N ILE A 53 -8.71 -1.94 -7.26
CA ILE A 53 -8.92 -0.51 -6.96
C ILE A 53 -7.66 0.31 -7.28
N LEU A 54 -6.50 -0.21 -6.89
CA LEU A 54 -5.21 0.44 -7.03
C LEU A 54 -4.09 -0.60 -7.15
N SER A 55 -2.99 -0.22 -7.80
CA SER A 55 -1.74 -0.98 -7.86
C SER A 55 -0.54 -0.09 -7.60
N VAL A 56 0.52 -0.68 -7.06
CA VAL A 56 1.80 0.00 -6.80
C VAL A 56 2.93 -0.91 -7.25
N GLU A 57 3.82 -0.37 -8.07
CA GLU A 57 5.03 -1.03 -8.54
C GLU A 57 6.24 -0.11 -8.34
N PRO A 58 7.46 -0.63 -8.12
CA PRO A 58 7.80 -2.03 -7.88
C PRO A 58 7.60 -2.48 -6.41
N GLU A 59 7.86 -3.75 -6.13
CA GLU A 59 7.55 -4.46 -4.87
C GLU A 59 8.13 -3.82 -3.59
N ASN A 60 9.26 -3.12 -3.70
CA ASN A 60 9.89 -2.41 -2.58
C ASN A 60 9.20 -1.09 -2.21
N ILE A 61 8.18 -0.67 -2.97
CA ILE A 61 7.34 0.47 -2.62
C ILE A 61 6.08 -0.04 -1.91
N ARG A 62 5.93 0.36 -0.64
CA ARG A 62 4.84 -0.10 0.23
C ARG A 62 3.76 0.96 0.34
N LEU A 63 2.51 0.54 0.21
CA LEU A 63 1.35 1.35 0.56
C LEU A 63 1.12 1.26 2.06
N ILE A 64 1.47 2.31 2.80
CA ILE A 64 1.35 2.34 4.26
C ILE A 64 0.12 3.13 4.75
N ALA A 65 -0.55 3.86 3.87
CA ALA A 65 -1.86 4.44 4.15
C ALA A 65 -2.67 4.64 2.86
N CYS A 66 -3.95 4.30 2.92
CA CYS A 66 -4.95 4.62 1.91
C CYS A 66 -6.24 5.01 2.63
N LYS A 67 -6.54 6.31 2.68
CA LYS A 67 -7.66 6.83 3.48
C LYS A 67 -8.28 8.05 2.81
N GLN A 68 -9.50 8.38 3.21
CA GLN A 68 -10.12 9.65 2.80
C GLN A 68 -9.36 10.84 3.41
N SER A 69 -9.29 11.94 2.68
CA SER A 69 -8.82 13.23 3.19
C SER A 69 -9.74 13.76 4.28
N TRP A 70 -9.18 14.60 5.15
CA TRP A 70 -9.94 15.20 6.26
C TRP A 70 -11.19 15.97 5.80
N ASP A 71 -11.11 16.68 4.67
CA ASP A 71 -12.22 17.43 4.08
C ASP A 71 -13.22 16.55 3.30
N GLY A 72 -12.95 15.23 3.20
CA GLY A 72 -13.83 14.26 2.55
C GLY A 72 -13.77 14.26 1.01
N LYS A 73 -12.93 15.10 0.40
CA LYS A 73 -12.96 15.37 -1.06
C LYS A 73 -11.96 14.56 -1.88
N ALA A 74 -10.91 14.07 -1.25
CA ALA A 74 -9.79 13.42 -1.91
C ALA A 74 -9.40 12.10 -1.25
N LEU A 75 -8.61 11.31 -1.97
CA LEU A 75 -7.92 10.13 -1.47
C LEU A 75 -6.51 10.52 -1.02
N ILE A 76 -6.12 10.14 0.19
CA ILE A 76 -4.76 10.28 0.71
C ILE A 76 -4.07 8.93 0.61
N ILE A 77 -2.96 8.91 -0.12
CA ILE A 77 -2.12 7.74 -0.33
C ILE A 77 -0.74 8.03 0.24
N ARG A 78 -0.21 7.10 1.04
CA ARG A 78 1.16 7.20 1.55
C ARG A 78 1.96 6.00 1.11
N LEU A 79 3.07 6.28 0.43
CA LEU A 79 4.00 5.29 -0.07
C LEU A 79 5.32 5.40 0.68
N GLN A 80 5.98 4.27 0.88
CA GLN A 80 7.29 4.18 1.50
C GLN A 80 8.22 3.32 0.65
N GLU A 81 9.44 3.79 0.42
CA GLU A 81 10.53 2.94 -0.07
C GLU A 81 11.08 2.09 1.08
N SER A 82 11.20 0.77 0.89
CA SER A 82 11.44 -0.17 2.00
C SER A 82 12.74 -0.97 1.90
N SER A 83 13.50 -0.82 0.81
CA SER A 83 14.73 -1.59 0.58
C SER A 83 16.02 -0.77 0.71
N GLY A 84 15.89 0.56 0.89
CA GLY A 84 17.01 1.48 1.01
C GLY A 84 17.61 1.88 -0.34
N MET A 85 16.81 1.88 -1.41
CA MET A 85 17.26 2.15 -2.77
C MET A 85 16.48 3.31 -3.39
N ALA A 86 17.16 4.16 -4.17
CA ALA A 86 16.45 5.14 -4.99
C ALA A 86 15.61 4.41 -6.05
N THR A 87 14.30 4.67 -6.08
CA THR A 87 13.34 3.85 -6.83
C THR A 87 12.37 4.72 -7.61
N GLN A 88 12.18 4.39 -8.89
CA GLN A 88 11.06 4.89 -9.69
C GLN A 88 9.85 4.00 -9.44
N ALA A 89 8.73 4.60 -9.07
CA ALA A 89 7.50 3.91 -8.73
C ALA A 89 6.36 4.34 -9.65
N VAL A 90 5.43 3.41 -9.88
CA VAL A 90 4.18 3.66 -10.58
C VAL A 90 3.04 3.32 -9.65
N LEU A 91 2.18 4.29 -9.40
CA LEU A 91 0.91 4.12 -8.69
C LEU A 91 -0.22 4.26 -9.70
N GLU A 92 -1.03 3.23 -9.86
CA GLU A 92 -2.22 3.26 -10.71
C GLU A 92 -3.48 3.22 -9.86
N ILE A 93 -4.45 4.07 -10.19
CA ILE A 93 -5.76 4.09 -9.53
C ILE A 93 -6.82 3.89 -10.62
N LYS A 94 -7.43 2.70 -10.62
CA LYS A 94 -8.26 2.22 -11.74
C LYS A 94 -9.56 3.01 -11.87
N ASP A 95 -10.20 3.37 -10.76
CA ASP A 95 -11.50 4.05 -10.73
C ASP A 95 -11.43 5.46 -11.36
N VAL A 96 -10.32 6.17 -11.15
CA VAL A 96 -10.07 7.51 -11.74
C VAL A 96 -9.10 7.47 -12.93
N LYS A 97 -8.76 6.27 -13.42
CA LYS A 97 -7.86 6.03 -14.57
C LYS A 97 -6.59 6.90 -14.55
N THR A 98 -5.97 7.01 -13.37
CA THR A 98 -4.81 7.87 -13.15
C THR A 98 -3.58 7.02 -12.91
N GLU A 99 -2.54 7.26 -13.70
CA GLU A 99 -1.19 6.71 -13.50
C GLU A 99 -0.27 7.82 -12.96
N ILE A 100 0.40 7.53 -11.85
CA ILE A 100 1.27 8.49 -11.14
C ILE A 100 2.68 7.90 -11.10
N LYS A 101 3.60 8.54 -11.82
CA LYS A 101 5.04 8.20 -11.78
C LYS A 101 5.71 9.01 -10.69
N LEU A 102 6.43 8.33 -9.81
CA LEU A 102 7.05 8.91 -8.62
C LEU A 102 8.51 8.48 -8.54
N SER A 103 9.33 9.36 -7.98
CA SER A 103 10.71 9.05 -7.63
C SER A 103 10.83 9.13 -6.12
N LEU A 104 11.25 8.04 -5.47
CA LEU A 104 11.48 7.96 -4.03
C LEU A 104 12.98 7.76 -3.78
N LYS A 105 13.52 8.51 -2.83
CA LYS A 105 14.86 8.30 -2.27
C LYS A 105 14.86 7.06 -1.36
N PRO A 106 16.04 6.51 -1.03
CA PRO A 106 16.17 5.46 -0.03
C PRO A 106 15.39 5.78 1.24
N LEU A 107 14.50 4.88 1.64
CA LEU A 107 13.67 4.96 2.85
C LEU A 107 12.74 6.19 2.91
N GLU A 108 12.50 6.86 1.78
CA GLU A 108 11.61 8.02 1.72
C GLU A 108 10.15 7.60 1.92
N ILE A 109 9.42 8.43 2.67
CA ILE A 109 7.96 8.35 2.78
C ILE A 109 7.37 9.53 2.01
N LYS A 110 6.56 9.24 1.01
CA LYS A 110 5.87 10.24 0.17
C LYS A 110 4.37 10.15 0.38
N THR A 111 3.72 11.29 0.61
CA THR A 111 2.27 11.37 0.79
C THR A 111 1.64 12.14 -0.36
N LEU A 112 0.61 11.56 -0.97
CA LEU A 112 -0.09 12.09 -2.13
C LEU A 112 -1.54 12.36 -1.75
N ARG A 113 -2.05 13.48 -2.26
CA ARG A 113 -3.48 13.78 -2.29
C ARG A 113 -3.96 13.63 -3.72
N VAL A 114 -4.94 12.77 -3.95
CA VAL A 114 -5.54 12.48 -5.26
C VAL A 114 -7.00 12.88 -5.24
N GLU A 115 -7.37 13.86 -6.05
CA GLU A 115 -8.74 14.33 -6.20
C GLU A 115 -9.55 13.37 -7.07
N ARG A 116 -10.88 13.39 -6.95
CA ARG A 116 -11.79 12.58 -7.79
C ARG A 116 -11.63 12.81 -9.30
N SER A 117 -11.07 13.96 -9.68
CA SER A 117 -10.77 14.30 -11.08
C SER A 117 -9.52 13.60 -11.64
N GLY A 118 -8.76 12.88 -10.81
CA GLY A 118 -7.44 12.33 -11.15
C GLY A 118 -6.28 13.31 -10.96
N LYS A 119 -6.56 14.60 -10.72
CA LYS A 119 -5.51 15.56 -10.32
C LYS A 119 -4.90 15.15 -8.99
N TRP A 120 -3.58 15.20 -8.90
CA TRP A 120 -2.87 14.85 -7.68
C TRP A 120 -1.78 15.86 -7.35
N LYS A 121 -1.40 15.90 -6.07
CA LYS A 121 -0.26 16.67 -5.57
C LYS A 121 0.42 15.92 -4.43
N GLU A 122 1.72 16.11 -4.27
CA GLU A 122 2.41 15.74 -3.04
C GLU A 122 1.93 16.67 -1.90
N THR A 123 1.68 16.12 -0.72
CA THR A 123 1.26 16.88 0.45
C THR A 123 1.96 16.39 1.72
N LYS A 124 1.94 17.22 2.77
CA LYS A 124 2.40 16.81 4.10
C LYS A 124 1.22 16.27 4.91
N MET A 125 1.50 15.39 5.87
CA MET A 125 0.50 14.75 6.72
C MET A 125 -0.37 15.75 7.52
N ILE A 126 0.19 16.90 7.91
CA ILE A 126 -0.54 17.92 8.68
C ILE A 126 -1.35 18.85 7.76
N GLU A 127 -0.99 18.89 6.48
CA GLU A 127 -1.51 19.84 5.49
C GLU A 127 -2.54 19.16 4.55
N GLU A 128 -3.25 18.13 5.02
CA GLU A 128 -4.22 17.33 4.23
C GLU A 128 -5.47 18.10 3.75
N LYS A 129 -5.49 19.43 3.83
CA LYS A 129 -6.58 20.29 3.34
C LYS A 129 -6.49 20.56 1.83
#